data_AF-A0A9E2QC23-F1
#
_entry.id   AF-A0A9E2QC23-F1
#
_cell.length_a   1.000
_cell.length_b   1.000
_cell.length_c   1.000
_cell.angle_alpha   90.00
_cell.angle_beta   90.00
_cell.angle_gamma   90.00
#
_symmetry.space_group_name_H-M   'P 1'
#
loop_
_entity.id
_entity.type
_entity.pdbx_description
1 polymer ?
#
loop_
_entity_poly.entity_id
_entity_poly.type
_entity_poly.pdbx_seq_one_letter_code
_entity_poly.pdbx_strand_id
1 'polypeptide(L)'
;MHFDTTSVSVWGDYPGCAEEDDPERLHVTYGHSKDHRPDLKQFLIKMLCVHRNIPIIGGCESGNESDKNINNRVLTHLSSYMASHGLLPGAFVYVVDSAFVTPKNLEAIGDNLFISRLPFTYKEADRVVEEAVRKDGWIAVENEPPSPGSRPPANYRVSEGAVTLYGREYRAVVVHSDAHDKRRQKKLERMLSESIEEAGGILEKAGRIEYFCREDAAAAADKLRSEGSSCHYCDCAVTEKVTYCRGRPPKSGERKVSRIRYVLEGKLVERADEVERMRQAAGCFVLLTNVPKGGEMAHAPAEVLAAYKEQHGIERNFGFLKDPLIVNDIFLKRPDRIEVLGFILLVSLLVWNLSLC
;
A
#
# COMPACT_ATOMS: atom_id res chain seq x y z
N MET A 1 -5.25 -12.69 -16.69
CA MET A 1 -6.66 -12.49 -16.31
C MET A 1 -6.68 -11.52 -15.16
N HIS A 2 -7.52 -10.50 -15.20
CA HIS A 2 -7.58 -9.47 -14.18
C HIS A 2 -8.94 -9.51 -13.50
N PHE A 3 -8.95 -9.56 -12.18
CA PHE A 3 -10.17 -9.55 -11.39
C PHE A 3 -10.23 -8.29 -10.53
N ASP A 4 -11.38 -7.65 -10.52
CA ASP A 4 -11.66 -6.53 -9.64
C ASP A 4 -13.16 -6.40 -9.37
N THR A 5 -13.49 -5.56 -8.40
CA THR A 5 -14.87 -5.24 -8.01
C THR A 5 -15.04 -3.73 -7.85
N THR A 6 -16.24 -3.24 -8.05
CA THR A 6 -16.56 -1.83 -7.83
C THR A 6 -17.94 -1.66 -7.19
N SER A 7 -18.12 -0.62 -6.37
CA SER A 7 -19.45 -0.28 -5.82
C SER A 7 -20.29 0.50 -6.81
N VAL A 8 -21.60 0.32 -6.79
CA VAL A 8 -22.56 1.21 -7.45
C VAL A 8 -23.51 1.75 -6.39
N SER A 9 -23.41 3.05 -6.12
CA SER A 9 -24.25 3.72 -5.13
C SER A 9 -25.62 4.06 -5.73
N VAL A 10 -26.69 3.87 -4.94
CA VAL A 10 -28.07 4.03 -5.41
C VAL A 10 -28.94 4.78 -4.39
N TRP A 11 -30.03 5.37 -4.89
CA TRP A 11 -30.95 6.19 -4.09
C TRP A 11 -32.27 5.47 -3.79
N GLY A 12 -32.79 5.67 -2.57
CA GLY A 12 -34.07 5.14 -2.10
C GLY A 12 -33.95 3.88 -1.22
N ASP A 13 -35.08 3.37 -0.76
CA ASP A 13 -35.12 2.42 0.36
C ASP A 13 -34.99 0.94 -0.02
N TYR A 14 -35.17 0.56 -1.29
CA TYR A 14 -35.03 -0.83 -1.76
C TYR A 14 -35.70 -1.89 -0.85
N PRO A 15 -36.99 -1.74 -0.47
CA PRO A 15 -37.65 -2.63 0.49
C PRO A 15 -37.65 -4.10 0.03
N GLY A 16 -37.86 -4.35 -1.27
CA GLY A 16 -37.81 -5.70 -1.84
C GLY A 16 -36.42 -6.35 -1.94
N CYS A 17 -35.37 -5.68 -1.42
CA CYS A 17 -34.03 -6.25 -1.25
C CYS A 17 -33.72 -6.58 0.23
N ALA A 18 -34.61 -6.24 1.16
CA ALA A 18 -34.41 -6.37 2.60
C ALA A 18 -35.26 -7.48 3.25
N GLU A 19 -36.20 -8.07 2.51
CA GLU A 19 -37.31 -8.85 3.09
C GLU A 19 -37.13 -10.38 3.12
N GLU A 20 -36.03 -10.92 2.57
CA GLU A 20 -35.78 -12.37 2.57
C GLU A 20 -34.33 -12.68 2.97
N ASP A 21 -34.11 -13.52 3.97
CA ASP A 21 -32.79 -14.08 4.35
C ASP A 21 -32.36 -15.16 3.33
N ASP A 22 -32.40 -14.84 2.04
CA ASP A 22 -31.86 -15.70 0.99
C ASP A 22 -30.42 -15.25 0.68
N PRO A 23 -29.39 -16.00 1.12
CA PRO A 23 -28.00 -15.65 0.87
C PRO A 23 -27.60 -15.67 -0.62
N GLU A 24 -28.41 -16.28 -1.49
CA GLU A 24 -28.19 -16.26 -2.94
C GLU A 24 -28.77 -15.02 -3.61
N ARG A 25 -29.62 -14.25 -2.91
CA ARG A 25 -30.28 -13.08 -3.45
C ARG A 25 -29.43 -11.82 -3.27
N LEU A 26 -29.41 -10.97 -4.30
CA LEU A 26 -28.71 -9.69 -4.25
C LEU A 26 -29.34 -8.73 -3.22
N HIS A 27 -28.55 -8.30 -2.24
CA HIS A 27 -28.95 -7.31 -1.24
C HIS A 27 -28.34 -5.94 -1.51
N VAL A 28 -29.21 -4.98 -1.88
CA VAL A 28 -28.85 -3.55 -1.98
C VAL A 28 -28.87 -2.95 -0.58
N THR A 29 -27.70 -2.69 -0.01
CA THR A 29 -27.53 -2.28 1.39
C THR A 29 -26.32 -1.36 1.57
N TYR A 30 -26.11 -0.84 2.77
CA TYR A 30 -24.94 -0.05 3.12
C TYR A 30 -23.69 -0.92 3.23
N GLY A 31 -22.54 -0.37 2.88
CA GLY A 31 -21.25 -1.03 3.06
C GLY A 31 -20.09 -0.09 2.81
N HIS A 32 -18.91 -0.65 2.59
CA HIS A 32 -17.72 0.14 2.29
C HIS A 32 -17.76 0.64 0.83
N SER A 33 -18.21 1.87 0.61
CA SER A 33 -18.33 2.47 -0.72
C SER A 33 -16.97 2.82 -1.32
N LYS A 34 -16.67 2.25 -2.50
CA LYS A 34 -15.49 2.60 -3.32
C LYS A 34 -15.65 3.97 -4.00
N ASP A 35 -16.87 4.52 -4.02
CA ASP A 35 -17.19 5.88 -4.51
C ASP A 35 -17.23 6.93 -3.38
N HIS A 36 -16.81 6.56 -2.16
CA HIS A 36 -16.80 7.43 -0.98
C HIS A 36 -18.19 8.00 -0.62
N ARG A 37 -19.26 7.22 -0.84
CA ARG A 37 -20.65 7.54 -0.47
C ARG A 37 -21.21 6.56 0.57
N PRO A 38 -20.69 6.55 1.81
CA PRO A 38 -21.18 5.66 2.87
C PRO A 38 -22.62 5.98 3.31
N ASP A 39 -23.13 7.16 2.93
CA ASP A 39 -24.49 7.62 3.16
C ASP A 39 -25.53 6.97 2.25
N LEU A 40 -25.10 6.28 1.18
CA LEU A 40 -25.98 5.63 0.22
C LEU A 40 -25.95 4.11 0.35
N LYS A 41 -27.08 3.48 0.01
CA LYS A 41 -27.11 2.05 -0.26
C LYS A 41 -26.35 1.76 -1.55
N GLN A 42 -25.85 0.55 -1.68
CA GLN A 42 -25.08 0.13 -2.82
C GLN A 42 -25.28 -1.37 -3.12
N PHE A 43 -24.82 -1.76 -4.29
CA PHE A 43 -24.44 -3.13 -4.61
C PHE A 43 -23.04 -3.09 -5.23
N LEU A 44 -22.40 -4.24 -5.37
CA LEU A 44 -21.10 -4.36 -6.00
C LEU A 44 -21.25 -5.00 -7.38
N ILE A 45 -20.36 -4.64 -8.30
CA ILE A 45 -20.17 -5.33 -9.57
C ILE A 45 -18.80 -5.98 -9.53
N LYS A 46 -18.73 -7.27 -9.85
CA LYS A 46 -17.48 -8.01 -10.02
C LYS A 46 -17.20 -8.26 -11.50
N MET A 47 -15.93 -8.28 -11.88
CA MET A 47 -15.53 -8.56 -13.26
C MET A 47 -14.19 -9.29 -13.32
N LEU A 48 -14.12 -10.35 -14.11
CA LEU A 48 -12.90 -11.02 -14.55
C LEU A 48 -12.71 -10.74 -16.04
N CYS A 49 -11.62 -10.06 -16.38
CA CYS A 49 -11.26 -9.77 -17.76
C CYS A 49 -10.06 -10.60 -18.22
N VAL A 50 -10.05 -10.98 -19.48
CA VAL A 50 -8.86 -11.47 -20.19
C VAL A 50 -8.19 -10.32 -20.96
N HIS A 51 -7.17 -10.64 -21.75
CA HIS A 51 -6.45 -9.70 -22.60
C HIS A 51 -7.39 -8.74 -23.35
N ARG A 52 -6.95 -7.48 -23.53
CA ARG A 52 -7.76 -6.37 -24.08
C ARG A 52 -9.01 -6.00 -23.27
N ASN A 53 -9.05 -6.39 -21.98
CA ASN A 53 -10.14 -6.09 -21.05
C ASN A 53 -11.49 -6.70 -21.44
N ILE A 54 -11.46 -7.83 -22.13
CA ILE A 54 -12.67 -8.55 -22.52
C ILE A 54 -13.23 -9.26 -21.27
N PRO A 55 -14.45 -8.92 -20.79
CA PRO A 55 -15.03 -9.55 -19.63
C PRO A 55 -15.48 -10.98 -19.94
N ILE A 56 -15.02 -11.96 -19.16
CA ILE A 56 -15.40 -13.38 -19.30
C ILE A 56 -16.25 -13.89 -18.13
N ILE A 57 -16.12 -13.27 -16.95
CA ILE A 57 -16.99 -13.50 -15.80
C ILE A 57 -17.38 -12.13 -15.27
N GLY A 58 -18.64 -11.95 -14.92
CA GLY A 58 -19.10 -10.78 -14.20
C GLY A 58 -20.43 -11.03 -13.52
N GLY A 59 -20.81 -10.13 -12.63
CA GLY A 59 -22.10 -10.20 -11.95
C GLY A 59 -22.23 -9.15 -10.86
N CYS A 60 -23.38 -9.16 -10.21
CA CYS A 60 -23.67 -8.31 -9.05
C CYS A 60 -23.39 -9.08 -7.75
N GLU A 61 -23.04 -8.34 -6.70
CA GLU A 61 -22.81 -8.85 -5.36
C GLU A 61 -23.45 -7.89 -4.35
N SER A 62 -23.82 -8.41 -3.19
CA SER A 62 -24.47 -7.62 -2.13
C SER A 62 -23.59 -6.45 -1.66
N GLY A 63 -24.21 -5.32 -1.32
CA GLY A 63 -23.51 -4.06 -1.07
C GLY A 63 -22.59 -4.02 0.15
N ASN A 64 -22.74 -4.98 1.06
CA ASN A 64 -21.93 -5.16 2.26
C ASN A 64 -20.91 -6.31 2.13
N GLU A 65 -20.85 -6.97 0.98
CA GLU A 65 -19.93 -8.07 0.77
C GLU A 65 -18.48 -7.57 0.69
N SER A 66 -17.54 -8.38 1.19
CA SER A 66 -16.12 -8.05 1.16
C SER A 66 -15.42 -8.62 -0.08
N ASP A 67 -14.48 -7.86 -0.64
CA ASP A 67 -13.63 -8.32 -1.76
C ASP A 67 -12.91 -9.64 -1.44
N LYS A 68 -12.60 -9.89 -0.17
CA LYS A 68 -11.99 -11.16 0.29
C LYS A 68 -12.89 -12.36 0.01
N ASN A 69 -14.18 -12.23 0.32
CA ASN A 69 -15.17 -13.30 0.15
C ASN A 69 -15.56 -13.46 -1.32
N ILE A 70 -15.70 -12.35 -2.07
CA ILE A 70 -15.97 -12.40 -3.51
C ILE A 70 -14.84 -13.13 -4.23
N ASN A 71 -13.59 -12.77 -3.92
CA ASN A 71 -12.40 -13.47 -4.43
C ASN A 71 -12.49 -14.97 -4.14
N ASN A 72 -12.78 -15.36 -2.90
CA ASN A 72 -12.88 -16.77 -2.53
C ASN A 72 -13.93 -17.54 -3.34
N ARG A 73 -15.13 -16.95 -3.51
CA ARG A 73 -16.20 -17.54 -4.33
C ARG A 73 -15.76 -17.68 -5.78
N VAL A 74 -15.18 -16.63 -6.38
CA VAL A 74 -14.69 -16.69 -7.77
C VAL A 74 -13.65 -17.79 -7.94
N LEU A 75 -12.66 -17.88 -7.04
CA LEU A 75 -11.59 -18.88 -7.10
C LEU A 75 -12.11 -20.32 -6.99
N THR A 76 -13.10 -20.54 -6.13
CA THR A 76 -13.71 -21.86 -5.92
C THR A 76 -14.32 -22.42 -7.21
N HIS A 77 -14.85 -21.55 -8.07
CA HIS A 77 -15.44 -21.94 -9.35
C HIS A 77 -14.48 -21.78 -10.54
N LEU A 78 -13.43 -20.96 -10.41
CA LEU A 78 -12.54 -20.58 -11.51
C LEU A 78 -11.88 -21.79 -12.15
N SER A 79 -11.27 -22.68 -11.36
CA SER A 79 -10.56 -23.85 -11.89
C SER A 79 -11.49 -24.77 -12.68
N SER A 80 -12.69 -25.06 -12.15
CA SER A 80 -13.68 -25.91 -12.82
C SER A 80 -14.21 -25.26 -14.10
N TYR A 81 -14.48 -23.95 -14.07
CA TYR A 81 -14.91 -23.20 -15.23
C TYR A 81 -13.85 -23.20 -16.33
N MET A 82 -12.60 -22.90 -15.98
CA MET A 82 -11.48 -22.89 -16.93
C MET A 82 -11.19 -24.28 -17.51
N ALA A 83 -11.23 -25.33 -16.68
CA ALA A 83 -11.06 -26.70 -17.12
C ALA A 83 -12.15 -27.14 -18.12
N SER A 84 -13.39 -26.69 -17.93
CA SER A 84 -14.49 -26.97 -18.88
C SER A 84 -14.26 -26.35 -20.26
N HIS A 85 -13.39 -25.34 -20.33
CA HIS A 85 -12.96 -24.68 -21.56
C HIS A 85 -11.54 -25.09 -22.01
N GLY A 86 -10.99 -26.18 -21.47
CA GLY A 86 -9.69 -26.74 -21.87
C GLY A 86 -8.46 -26.04 -21.30
N LEU A 87 -8.63 -25.11 -20.35
CA LEU A 87 -7.53 -24.43 -19.68
C LEU A 87 -7.19 -25.15 -18.38
N LEU A 88 -6.01 -25.78 -18.36
CA LEU A 88 -5.48 -26.48 -17.19
C LEU A 88 -4.90 -25.50 -16.15
N PRO A 89 -4.75 -25.91 -14.87
CA PRO A 89 -4.00 -25.14 -13.89
C PRO A 89 -2.63 -24.73 -14.42
N GLY A 90 -2.27 -23.47 -14.21
CA GLY A 90 -1.02 -22.89 -14.71
C GLY A 90 -1.10 -22.29 -16.11
N ALA A 91 -2.19 -22.49 -16.86
CA ALA A 91 -2.36 -21.92 -18.21
C ALA A 91 -2.69 -20.41 -18.21
N PHE A 92 -2.90 -19.81 -17.05
CA PHE A 92 -3.22 -18.39 -16.91
C PHE A 92 -2.67 -17.82 -15.60
N VAL A 93 -2.49 -16.50 -15.59
CA VAL A 93 -2.15 -15.72 -14.40
C VAL A 93 -3.35 -14.90 -13.94
N TYR A 94 -3.74 -15.08 -12.68
CA TYR A 94 -4.82 -14.35 -12.00
C TYR A 94 -4.26 -13.12 -11.30
N VAL A 95 -4.50 -11.94 -11.89
CA VAL A 95 -4.06 -10.63 -11.40
C VAL A 95 -5.20 -10.01 -10.60
N VAL A 96 -4.93 -9.62 -9.36
CA VAL A 96 -5.98 -9.21 -8.41
C VAL A 96 -5.43 -8.28 -7.33
N ASP A 97 -6.32 -7.50 -6.70
CA ASP A 97 -5.98 -6.60 -5.61
C ASP A 97 -5.42 -7.31 -4.36
N SER A 98 -5.01 -6.53 -3.36
CA SER A 98 -4.42 -7.04 -2.12
C SER A 98 -5.41 -7.74 -1.18
N ALA A 99 -6.73 -7.58 -1.37
CA ALA A 99 -7.73 -8.30 -0.59
C ALA A 99 -7.74 -9.80 -0.94
N PHE A 100 -7.15 -10.17 -2.08
CA PHE A 100 -6.84 -11.56 -2.39
C PHE A 100 -5.94 -12.21 -1.34
N VAL A 101 -4.93 -11.52 -0.79
CA VAL A 101 -3.91 -12.12 0.07
C VAL A 101 -4.46 -12.47 1.45
N THR A 102 -5.07 -13.65 1.56
CA THR A 102 -5.61 -14.27 2.77
C THR A 102 -5.33 -15.78 2.76
N PRO A 103 -5.34 -16.47 3.92
CA PRO A 103 -5.10 -17.92 3.95
C PRO A 103 -6.08 -18.68 3.04
N LYS A 104 -7.38 -18.38 3.16
CA LYS A 104 -8.45 -19.04 2.40
C LYS A 104 -8.31 -18.89 0.89
N ASN A 105 -7.90 -17.71 0.42
CA ASN A 105 -7.75 -17.44 -1.02
C ASN A 105 -6.46 -18.04 -1.58
N LEU A 106 -5.37 -18.00 -0.81
CA LEU A 106 -4.10 -18.64 -1.19
C LEU A 106 -4.20 -20.17 -1.21
N GLU A 107 -5.10 -20.74 -0.41
CA GLU A 107 -5.47 -22.15 -0.50
C GLU A 107 -6.36 -22.41 -1.72
N ALA A 108 -7.42 -21.61 -1.91
CA ALA A 108 -8.38 -21.79 -3.01
C ALA A 108 -7.79 -21.61 -4.42
N ILE A 109 -6.79 -20.72 -4.59
CA ILE A 109 -6.10 -20.55 -5.89
C ILE A 109 -5.32 -21.82 -6.29
N GLY A 110 -4.89 -22.64 -5.32
CA GLY A 110 -4.17 -23.89 -5.53
C GLY A 110 -2.87 -23.71 -6.35
N ASP A 111 -2.84 -24.38 -7.50
CA ASP A 111 -1.71 -24.37 -8.44
C ASP A 111 -1.86 -23.32 -9.55
N ASN A 112 -2.97 -22.57 -9.59
CA ASN A 112 -3.11 -21.48 -10.54
C ASN A 112 -2.10 -20.37 -10.23
N LEU A 113 -1.60 -19.73 -11.28
CA LEU A 113 -0.65 -18.64 -11.12
C LEU A 113 -1.40 -17.36 -10.73
N PHE A 114 -0.80 -16.54 -9.87
CA PHE A 114 -1.39 -15.26 -9.48
C PHE A 114 -0.35 -14.15 -9.36
N ILE A 115 -0.81 -12.91 -9.48
CA ILE A 115 -0.05 -11.70 -9.10
C ILE A 115 -0.98 -10.83 -8.27
N SER A 116 -0.57 -10.50 -7.05
CA SER A 116 -1.33 -9.62 -6.16
C SER A 116 -0.39 -8.73 -5.36
N ARG A 117 -0.87 -7.57 -4.91
CA ARG A 117 -0.09 -6.70 -4.03
C ARG A 117 -0.07 -7.26 -2.61
N LEU A 118 1.11 -7.46 -2.03
CA LEU A 118 1.25 -7.80 -0.61
C LEU A 118 1.04 -6.53 0.23
N PRO A 119 0.01 -6.47 1.10
CA PRO A 119 -0.20 -5.28 1.91
C PRO A 119 0.80 -5.21 3.07
N PHE A 120 1.19 -3.99 3.45
CA PHE A 120 2.09 -3.71 4.58
C PHE A 120 1.47 -3.95 5.97
N THR A 121 0.33 -4.65 6.02
CA THR A 121 -0.15 -5.29 7.24
C THR A 121 0.65 -6.58 7.54
N TYR A 122 1.30 -7.15 6.52
CA TYR A 122 2.21 -8.27 6.66
C TYR A 122 3.63 -7.77 6.89
N LYS A 123 4.25 -8.15 8.02
CA LYS A 123 5.65 -7.80 8.33
C LYS A 123 6.64 -8.25 7.26
N GLU A 124 6.32 -9.33 6.55
CA GLU A 124 7.10 -9.82 5.41
C GLU A 124 7.24 -8.78 4.29
N ALA A 125 6.23 -7.92 4.10
CA ALA A 125 6.30 -6.85 3.11
C ALA A 125 7.37 -5.81 3.48
N ASP A 126 7.43 -5.42 4.76
CA ASP A 126 8.46 -4.48 5.24
C ASP A 126 9.84 -5.16 5.18
N ARG A 127 9.96 -6.42 5.63
CA ARG A 127 11.22 -7.18 5.59
C ARG A 127 11.83 -7.22 4.19
N VAL A 128 11.06 -7.66 3.19
CA VAL A 128 11.59 -7.82 1.82
C VAL A 128 11.93 -6.48 1.17
N VAL A 129 11.21 -5.40 1.52
CA VAL A 129 11.54 -4.04 1.08
C VAL A 129 12.86 -3.58 1.69
N GLU A 130 13.05 -3.77 3.00
CA GLU A 130 14.30 -3.40 3.68
C GLU A 130 15.50 -4.17 3.10
N GLU A 131 15.33 -5.46 2.80
CA GLU A 131 16.36 -6.27 2.14
C GLU A 131 16.70 -5.75 0.74
N ALA A 132 15.69 -5.41 -0.07
CA ALA A 132 15.89 -4.85 -1.41
C ALA A 132 16.61 -3.50 -1.37
N VAL A 133 16.20 -2.61 -0.47
CA VAL A 133 16.83 -1.29 -0.28
C VAL A 133 18.28 -1.45 0.19
N ARG A 134 18.55 -2.37 1.13
CA ARG A 134 19.91 -2.61 1.64
C ARG A 134 20.84 -3.23 0.59
N LYS A 135 20.30 -4.12 -0.25
CA LYS A 135 21.06 -4.79 -1.31
C LYS A 135 21.42 -3.85 -2.46
N ASP A 136 20.59 -2.84 -2.71
CA ASP A 136 20.73 -1.85 -3.80
C ASP A 136 20.92 -2.46 -5.20
N GLY A 137 20.42 -3.68 -5.40
CA GLY A 137 20.52 -4.42 -6.67
C GLY A 137 19.29 -4.20 -7.56
N TRP A 138 18.97 -2.94 -7.85
CA TRP A 138 17.76 -2.56 -8.59
C TRP A 138 17.92 -2.73 -10.10
N ILE A 139 16.89 -3.24 -10.75
CA ILE A 139 16.79 -3.33 -12.22
C ILE A 139 15.80 -2.25 -12.68
N ALA A 140 16.23 -1.35 -13.56
CA ALA A 140 15.35 -0.35 -14.15
C ALA A 140 14.30 -1.01 -15.04
N VAL A 141 13.07 -0.51 -14.99
CA VAL A 141 11.99 -0.93 -15.88
C VAL A 141 11.85 0.11 -16.98
N GLU A 142 11.92 -0.34 -18.23
CA GLU A 142 11.69 0.54 -19.38
C GLU A 142 10.23 0.96 -19.42
N ASN A 143 10.00 2.27 -19.56
CA ASN A 143 8.67 2.83 -19.73
C ASN A 143 8.42 3.06 -21.22
N GLU A 144 7.19 2.80 -21.68
CA GLU A 144 6.76 3.29 -22.98
C GLU A 144 6.75 4.83 -22.99
N PRO A 145 7.18 5.45 -24.10
CA PRO A 145 7.15 6.90 -24.22
C PRO A 145 5.72 7.41 -24.09
N PRO A 146 5.48 8.48 -23.29
CA PRO A 146 4.13 9.00 -23.09
C PRO A 146 3.54 9.51 -24.41
N SER A 147 2.26 9.26 -24.61
CA SER A 147 1.51 9.92 -25.69
C SER A 147 1.54 11.44 -25.51
N PRO A 148 1.58 12.24 -26.61
CA PRO A 148 1.60 13.70 -26.53
C PRO A 148 0.43 14.23 -25.69
N GLY A 149 0.74 15.05 -24.67
CA GLY A 149 -0.26 15.63 -23.76
C GLY A 149 -0.60 14.82 -22.50
N SER A 150 -0.03 13.62 -22.33
CA SER A 150 -0.17 12.83 -21.10
C SER A 150 0.83 13.26 -20.01
N ARG A 151 0.52 12.96 -18.74
CA ARG A 151 1.44 13.20 -17.61
C ARG A 151 2.70 12.35 -17.78
N PRO A 152 3.88 12.81 -17.32
CA PRO A 152 5.09 12.00 -17.33
C PRO A 152 4.83 10.64 -16.65
N PRO A 153 5.23 9.52 -17.27
CA PRO A 153 5.07 8.21 -16.66
C PRO A 153 6.00 8.11 -15.45
N ALA A 154 5.51 7.44 -14.42
CA ALA A 154 6.32 7.13 -13.25
C ALA A 154 7.48 6.21 -13.66
N ASN A 155 8.68 6.45 -13.14
CA ASN A 155 9.81 5.56 -13.27
C ASN A 155 9.74 4.44 -12.24
N TYR A 156 10.01 3.23 -12.71
CA TYR A 156 9.98 2.03 -11.88
C TYR A 156 11.34 1.35 -11.89
N ARG A 157 11.71 0.82 -10.73
CA ARG A 157 12.82 -0.11 -10.59
C ARG A 157 12.35 -1.29 -9.74
N VAL A 158 12.83 -2.48 -10.07
CA VAL A 158 12.39 -3.73 -9.46
C VAL A 158 13.56 -4.47 -8.83
N SER A 159 13.28 -5.16 -7.74
CA SER A 159 14.18 -6.11 -7.12
C SER A 159 13.39 -7.37 -6.76
N GLU A 160 14.06 -8.51 -6.72
CA GLU A 160 13.43 -9.79 -6.47
C GLU A 160 13.84 -10.36 -5.12
N GLY A 161 12.87 -10.92 -4.41
CA GLY A 161 13.04 -11.61 -3.14
C GLY A 161 12.05 -12.76 -3.00
N ALA A 162 11.98 -13.30 -1.79
CA ALA A 162 11.05 -14.35 -1.41
C ALA A 162 10.33 -13.95 -0.12
N VAL A 163 9.07 -14.34 -0.01
CA VAL A 163 8.20 -14.09 1.15
C VAL A 163 7.54 -15.39 1.55
N THR A 164 7.58 -15.73 2.83
CA THR A 164 6.90 -16.91 3.35
C THR A 164 5.60 -16.51 4.04
N LEU A 165 4.47 -17.00 3.53
CA LEU A 165 3.16 -16.83 4.16
C LEU A 165 2.52 -18.19 4.41
N TYR A 166 2.03 -18.41 5.64
CA TYR A 166 1.29 -19.61 5.99
C TYR A 166 2.04 -20.92 5.70
N GLY A 167 3.37 -20.93 5.86
CA GLY A 167 4.22 -22.09 5.62
C GLY A 167 4.57 -22.35 4.15
N ARG A 168 4.14 -21.49 3.22
CA ARG A 168 4.50 -21.56 1.80
C ARG A 168 5.36 -20.37 1.40
N GLU A 169 6.44 -20.64 0.68
CA GLU A 169 7.27 -19.60 0.07
C GLU A 169 6.65 -19.13 -1.25
N TYR A 170 6.64 -17.82 -1.44
CA TYR A 170 6.19 -17.13 -2.65
C TYR A 170 7.30 -16.21 -3.16
N ARG A 171 7.27 -15.96 -4.46
CA ARG A 171 8.13 -14.96 -5.07
C ARG A 171 7.60 -13.57 -4.74
N ALA A 172 8.51 -12.67 -4.39
CA ALA A 172 8.22 -11.27 -4.12
C ALA A 172 8.97 -10.40 -5.13
N VAL A 173 8.23 -9.59 -5.87
CA VAL A 173 8.80 -8.52 -6.71
C VAL A 173 8.61 -7.21 -5.98
N VAL A 174 9.70 -6.68 -5.44
CA VAL A 174 9.73 -5.36 -4.81
C VAL A 174 9.83 -4.31 -5.91
N VAL A 175 8.88 -3.39 -5.92
CA VAL A 175 8.78 -2.33 -6.91
C VAL A 175 8.95 -1.00 -6.21
N HIS A 176 9.94 -0.22 -6.64
CA HIS A 176 10.09 1.16 -6.23
C HIS A 176 9.56 2.07 -7.34
N SER A 177 8.74 3.06 -6.95
CA SER A 177 8.16 4.05 -7.86
C SER A 177 8.44 5.48 -7.38
N ASP A 178 8.79 6.35 -8.32
CA ASP A 178 8.93 7.80 -8.09
C ASP A 178 7.59 8.53 -7.97
N ALA A 179 6.49 7.92 -8.40
CA ALA A 179 5.14 8.47 -8.22
C ALA A 179 4.69 8.46 -6.74
N HIS A 180 5.50 7.87 -5.86
CA HIS A 180 5.43 7.84 -4.38
C HIS A 180 4.03 7.61 -3.80
N ASP A 181 3.87 6.55 -2.99
CA ASP A 181 2.63 6.37 -2.22
C ASP A 181 2.48 7.51 -1.20
N LYS A 182 1.63 8.49 -1.50
CA LYS A 182 1.37 9.67 -0.65
C LYS A 182 1.07 9.29 0.80
N ARG A 183 0.43 8.15 1.04
CA ARG A 183 0.13 7.69 2.40
C ARG A 183 1.39 7.26 3.13
N ARG A 184 2.32 6.56 2.46
CA ARG A 184 3.60 6.15 3.06
C ARG A 184 4.52 7.35 3.27
N GLN A 185 4.56 8.29 2.32
CA GLN A 185 5.30 9.56 2.48
C GLN A 185 4.81 10.33 3.69
N LYS A 186 3.49 10.56 3.81
CA LYS A 186 2.91 11.23 4.98
C LYS A 186 3.18 10.50 6.30
N LYS A 187 3.18 9.16 6.28
CA LYS A 187 3.56 8.35 7.46
C LYS A 187 5.02 8.57 7.83
N LEU A 188 5.92 8.58 6.85
CA LEU A 188 7.35 8.83 7.06
C LEU A 188 7.60 10.24 7.60
N GLU A 189 7.00 11.26 7.00
CA GLU A 189 7.09 12.65 7.47
C GLU A 189 6.63 12.77 8.93
N ARG A 190 5.51 12.13 9.29
CA ARG A 190 5.05 12.09 10.67
C ARG A 190 6.06 11.41 11.59
N MET A 191 6.61 10.26 11.21
CA MET A 191 7.64 9.55 11.99
C MET A 191 8.91 10.38 12.17
N LEU A 192 9.34 11.12 11.14
CA LEU A 192 10.49 12.02 11.22
C LEU A 192 10.20 13.19 12.18
N SER A 193 9.00 13.78 12.11
CA SER A 193 8.57 14.84 13.03
C SER A 193 8.55 14.35 14.49
N GLU A 194 7.94 13.19 14.74
CA GLU A 194 7.89 12.57 16.07
C GLU A 194 9.30 12.28 16.60
N SER A 195 10.20 11.80 15.74
CA SER A 195 11.61 11.56 16.08
C SER A 195 12.38 12.84 16.41
N ILE A 196 12.08 13.97 15.74
CA ILE A 196 12.65 15.28 16.07
C ILE A 196 12.18 15.75 17.45
N GLU A 197 10.88 15.66 17.71
CA GLU A 197 10.29 16.08 19.00
C GLU A 197 10.85 15.25 20.16
N GLU A 198 10.91 13.93 20.01
CA GLU A 198 11.43 13.02 21.04
C GLU A 198 12.90 13.32 21.34
N ALA A 199 13.75 13.34 20.31
CA ALA A 199 15.18 13.56 20.50
C ALA A 199 15.50 15.00 20.94
N GLY A 200 14.73 15.99 20.47
CA GLY A 200 14.82 17.37 20.94
C GLY A 200 14.46 17.51 22.42
N GLY A 201 13.39 16.84 22.87
CA GLY A 201 13.02 16.82 24.30
C GLY A 201 14.05 16.12 25.18
N ILE A 202 14.72 15.08 24.67
CA ILE A 202 15.85 14.41 25.34
C ILE A 202 17.03 15.39 25.49
N LEU A 203 17.39 16.08 24.41
CA LEU A 203 18.48 17.08 24.41
C LEU A 203 18.22 18.23 25.37
N GLU A 204 16.99 18.78 25.38
CA GLU A 204 16.61 19.89 26.27
C GLU A 204 16.71 19.49 27.74
N LYS A 205 16.24 18.28 28.10
CA LYS A 205 16.37 17.75 29.46
C LYS A 205 17.83 17.55 29.84
N ALA A 206 18.64 16.98 28.95
CA ALA A 206 20.06 16.73 29.20
C ALA A 206 20.86 18.04 29.39
N GLY A 207 20.55 19.09 28.62
CA GLY A 207 21.21 20.39 28.74
C GLY A 207 20.89 21.16 30.03
N ARG A 208 19.80 20.79 30.74
CA ARG A 208 19.46 21.37 32.06
C ARG A 208 20.24 20.74 33.21
N ILE A 209 20.89 19.60 33.00
CA ILE A 209 21.62 18.89 34.05
C ILE A 209 22.99 19.55 34.25
N GLU A 210 23.27 19.95 35.48
CA GLU A 210 24.57 20.49 35.89
C GLU A 210 25.40 19.40 36.56
N TYR A 211 26.52 19.03 35.93
CA TYR A 211 27.47 18.06 36.45
C TYR A 211 28.55 18.75 37.29
N PHE A 212 29.04 18.04 38.29
CA PHE A 212 30.11 18.51 39.17
C PHE A 212 31.50 18.21 38.58
N CYS A 213 31.62 17.11 37.83
CA CYS A 213 32.83 16.71 37.13
C CYS A 213 32.64 16.76 35.61
N ARG A 214 33.72 17.09 34.89
CA ARG A 214 33.75 17.08 33.42
C ARG A 214 33.60 15.66 32.86
N GLU A 215 34.18 14.67 33.53
CA GLU A 215 34.14 13.26 33.13
C GLU A 215 32.72 12.70 33.19
N ASP A 216 31.96 13.04 34.24
CA ASP A 216 30.55 12.67 34.36
C ASP A 216 29.71 13.28 33.23
N ALA A 217 29.97 14.55 32.89
CA ALA A 217 29.31 15.21 31.77
C ALA A 217 29.69 14.55 30.43
N ALA A 218 30.96 14.16 30.24
CA ALA A 218 31.40 13.49 29.02
C ALA A 218 30.74 12.12 28.87
N ALA A 219 30.68 11.31 29.93
CA ALA A 219 29.98 10.03 29.93
C ALA A 219 28.48 10.20 29.62
N ALA A 220 27.84 11.25 30.15
CA ALA A 220 26.46 11.57 29.81
C ALA A 220 26.27 12.00 28.35
N ALA A 221 27.22 12.75 27.78
CA ALA A 221 27.19 13.14 26.37
C ALA A 221 27.32 11.92 25.44
N ASP A 222 28.20 10.97 25.76
CA ASP A 222 28.37 9.73 25.00
C ASP A 222 27.13 8.84 25.07
N LYS A 223 26.54 8.75 26.27
CA LYS A 223 25.26 8.06 26.44
C LYS A 223 24.16 8.70 25.59
N LEU A 224 24.05 10.03 25.58
CA LEU A 224 23.05 10.75 24.79
C LEU A 224 23.24 10.58 23.26
N ARG A 225 24.50 10.45 22.80
CA ARG A 225 24.81 10.11 21.41
C ARG A 225 24.29 8.70 21.04
N SER A 226 24.31 7.77 21.99
CA SER A 226 23.85 6.39 21.79
C SER A 226 22.34 6.21 21.94
N GLU A 227 21.68 7.02 22.78
CA GLU A 227 20.23 6.95 23.09
C GLU A 227 19.33 7.74 22.11
N GLY A 228 19.84 8.05 20.91
CA GLY A 228 19.04 8.68 19.86
C GLY A 228 17.86 7.80 19.40
N SER A 229 16.92 8.42 18.69
CA SER A 229 15.85 7.69 18.00
C SER A 229 16.38 7.02 16.72
N SER A 230 15.51 6.27 16.04
CA SER A 230 15.83 5.61 14.77
C SER A 230 16.30 6.59 13.69
N CYS A 231 15.84 7.84 13.71
CA CYS A 231 16.11 8.82 12.65
C CYS A 231 17.07 9.94 13.08
N HIS A 232 17.19 10.22 14.39
CA HIS A 232 18.00 11.33 14.89
C HIS A 232 18.81 10.96 16.13
N TYR A 233 19.96 11.59 16.31
CA TYR A 233 20.76 11.50 17.53
C TYR A 233 21.19 12.89 18.00
N CYS A 234 21.58 12.98 19.27
CA CYS A 234 22.02 14.23 19.87
C CYS A 234 23.55 14.31 19.82
N ASP A 235 24.11 15.25 19.06
CA ASP A 235 25.54 15.53 19.10
C ASP A 235 25.82 16.62 20.13
N CYS A 236 26.47 16.24 21.23
CA CYS A 236 26.66 17.09 22.40
C CYS A 236 28.15 17.28 22.73
N ALA A 237 28.48 18.49 23.16
CA ALA A 237 29.75 18.87 23.74
C ALA A 237 29.54 19.30 25.20
N VAL A 238 30.56 19.06 26.02
CA VAL A 238 30.60 19.53 27.40
C VAL A 238 31.09 20.97 27.42
N THR A 239 30.31 21.87 28.02
CA THR A 239 30.69 23.28 28.21
C THR A 239 30.75 23.64 29.70
N GLU A 240 31.62 24.60 30.03
CA GLU A 240 31.75 25.10 31.40
C GLU A 240 30.75 26.23 31.67
N LYS A 241 29.91 26.01 32.68
CA LYS A 241 28.98 27.00 33.22
C LYS A 241 29.57 27.65 34.46
N VAL A 242 30.15 28.83 34.27
CA VAL A 242 30.74 29.64 35.33
C VAL A 242 29.67 30.51 35.98
N THR A 243 29.41 30.30 37.28
CA THR A 243 28.52 31.16 38.07
C THR A 243 29.37 32.13 38.89
N TYR A 244 29.12 33.43 38.78
CA TYR A 244 29.85 34.47 39.54
C TYR A 244 29.12 34.84 40.85
N CYS A 245 29.88 35.34 41.82
CA CYS A 245 29.31 35.84 43.08
C CYS A 245 28.37 37.04 42.85
N ARG A 246 27.35 37.18 43.70
CA ARG A 246 26.40 38.31 43.65
C ARG A 246 27.11 39.63 43.96
N GLY A 247 26.82 40.68 43.18
CA GLY A 247 27.38 42.02 43.34
C GLY A 247 27.62 42.73 42.00
N ARG A 248 27.83 44.05 42.05
CA ARG A 248 28.18 44.85 40.87
C ARG A 248 29.54 44.38 40.32
N PRO A 249 29.69 44.17 39.00
CA PRO A 249 31.00 43.87 38.41
C PRO A 249 32.03 44.92 38.82
N PRO A 250 33.27 44.53 39.18
CA PRO A 250 34.31 45.49 39.52
C PRO A 250 34.62 46.43 38.35
N LYS A 251 34.94 47.70 38.63
CA LYS A 251 35.34 48.71 37.61
C LYS A 251 36.69 48.38 36.95
N SER A 252 37.51 47.56 37.59
CA SER A 252 38.80 47.04 37.11
C SER A 252 39.09 45.74 37.87
N GLY A 253 39.46 44.67 37.17
CA GLY A 253 39.77 43.35 37.73
C GLY A 253 38.77 42.24 37.37
N GLU A 254 39.16 40.99 37.62
CA GLU A 254 38.36 39.81 37.29
C GLU A 254 37.21 39.58 38.28
N ARG A 255 36.10 39.07 37.74
CA ARG A 255 34.87 38.82 38.50
C ARG A 255 35.03 37.53 39.31
N LYS A 256 34.80 37.58 40.63
CA LYS A 256 34.93 36.39 41.50
C LYS A 256 33.96 35.28 41.08
N VAL A 257 34.51 34.13 40.71
CA VAL A 257 33.77 32.91 40.40
C VAL A 257 33.25 32.29 41.70
N SER A 258 31.95 31.99 41.75
CA SER A 258 31.29 31.31 42.87
C SER A 258 31.35 29.80 42.71
N ARG A 259 31.08 29.26 41.52
CA ARG A 259 31.12 27.83 41.22
C ARG A 259 31.27 27.58 39.72
N ILE A 260 31.90 26.47 39.37
CA ILE A 260 31.96 25.93 38.01
C ILE A 260 31.13 24.65 37.99
N ARG A 261 30.31 24.51 36.95
CA ARG A 261 29.54 23.31 36.63
C ARG A 261 29.75 22.96 35.17
N TYR A 262 29.53 21.72 34.81
CA TYR A 262 29.59 21.27 33.42
C TYR A 262 28.17 21.02 32.93
N VAL A 263 27.83 21.50 31.74
CA VAL A 263 26.53 21.27 31.11
C VAL A 263 26.73 20.72 29.70
N LEU A 264 25.68 20.12 29.15
CA LEU A 264 25.68 19.64 27.78
C LEU A 264 25.05 20.67 26.86
N GLU A 265 25.80 21.07 25.84
CA GLU A 265 25.28 21.85 24.72
C GLU A 265 25.46 21.06 23.45
N GLY A 266 24.39 20.96 22.66
CA GLY A 266 24.39 20.11 21.49
C GLY A 266 23.34 20.51 20.49
N LYS A 267 23.35 19.78 19.37
CA LYS A 267 22.37 19.90 18.30
C LYS A 267 21.84 18.53 17.96
N LEU A 268 20.62 18.53 17.43
CA LEU A 268 20.05 17.34 16.82
C LEU A 268 20.70 17.09 15.45
N VAL A 269 21.06 15.84 15.18
CA VAL A 269 21.65 15.42 13.91
C VAL A 269 20.81 14.29 13.32
N GLU A 270 20.44 14.43 12.04
CA GLU A 270 19.74 13.39 11.28
C GLU A 270 20.69 12.25 10.93
N ARG A 271 20.22 11.01 11.10
CA ARG A 271 20.87 9.81 10.57
C ARG A 271 20.57 9.72 9.07
N ALA A 272 21.22 10.56 8.28
CA ALA A 272 20.93 10.76 6.85
C ALA A 272 20.80 9.43 6.08
N ASP A 273 21.71 8.48 6.29
CA ASP A 273 21.67 7.19 5.61
C ASP A 273 20.43 6.35 5.96
N GLU A 274 19.98 6.39 7.22
CA GLU A 274 18.78 5.66 7.67
C GLU A 274 17.52 6.35 7.16
N VAL A 275 17.48 7.68 7.22
CA VAL A 275 16.36 8.46 6.67
C VAL A 275 16.22 8.25 5.17
N GLU A 276 17.32 8.23 4.43
CA GLU A 276 17.30 7.96 2.99
C GLU A 276 16.82 6.53 2.69
N ARG A 277 17.27 5.52 3.46
CA ARG A 277 16.71 4.16 3.36
C ARG A 277 15.21 4.13 3.61
N MET A 278 14.72 4.84 4.62
CA MET A 278 13.30 4.93 4.92
C MET A 278 12.51 5.63 3.79
N ARG A 279 13.07 6.67 3.17
CA ARG A 279 12.48 7.35 2.01
C ARG A 279 12.36 6.42 0.81
N GLN A 280 13.42 5.66 0.52
CA GLN A 280 13.39 4.65 -0.54
C GLN A 280 12.36 3.55 -0.24
N ALA A 281 12.32 3.04 0.99
CA ALA A 281 11.34 2.04 1.42
C ALA A 281 9.91 2.56 1.31
N ALA A 282 9.66 3.84 1.63
CA ALA A 282 8.35 4.48 1.49
C ALA A 282 7.89 4.59 0.03
N GLY A 283 8.82 4.65 -0.92
CA GLY A 283 8.57 4.56 -2.36
C GLY A 283 8.29 3.15 -2.88
N CYS A 284 8.41 2.12 -2.02
CA CYS A 284 8.25 0.73 -2.43
C CYS A 284 6.86 0.14 -2.17
N PHE A 285 6.47 -0.80 -3.02
CA PHE A 285 5.42 -1.78 -2.78
C PHE A 285 5.88 -3.17 -3.24
N VAL A 286 5.15 -4.22 -2.83
CA VAL A 286 5.54 -5.61 -3.10
C VAL A 286 4.43 -6.31 -3.88
N LEU A 287 4.79 -6.96 -4.98
CA LEU A 287 3.94 -7.90 -5.70
C LEU A 287 4.29 -9.32 -5.26
N LEU A 288 3.31 -10.02 -4.68
CA LEU A 288 3.35 -11.42 -4.31
C LEU A 288 2.90 -12.26 -5.51
N THR A 289 3.65 -13.31 -5.83
CA THR A 289 3.33 -14.18 -6.96
C THR A 289 3.92 -15.58 -6.80
N ASN A 290 3.31 -16.57 -7.45
CA ASN A 290 3.87 -17.90 -7.70
C ASN A 290 4.24 -18.11 -9.18
N VAL A 291 4.23 -17.06 -10.01
CA VAL A 291 4.65 -17.12 -11.42
C VAL A 291 6.14 -17.53 -11.50
N PRO A 292 6.47 -18.59 -12.27
CA PRO A 292 7.81 -19.15 -12.31
C PRO A 292 8.84 -18.19 -12.93
N LYS A 293 10.12 -18.47 -12.68
CA LYS A 293 11.25 -17.72 -13.26
C LYS A 293 11.77 -18.30 -14.58
N GLY A 294 11.38 -19.54 -14.92
CA GLY A 294 11.76 -20.21 -16.16
C GLY A 294 10.66 -21.16 -16.64
N GLY A 295 10.67 -21.45 -17.94
CA GLY A 295 9.62 -22.21 -18.62
C GLY A 295 8.65 -21.31 -19.41
N GLU A 296 7.59 -21.92 -19.95
CA GLU A 296 6.65 -21.28 -20.88
C GLU A 296 5.86 -20.12 -20.25
N MET A 297 5.47 -20.27 -18.98
CA MET A 297 4.68 -19.27 -18.23
C MET A 297 5.55 -18.38 -17.32
N ALA A 298 6.85 -18.28 -17.60
CA ALA A 298 7.77 -17.53 -16.77
C ALA A 298 7.70 -16.03 -17.06
N HIS A 299 7.67 -15.23 -16.01
CA HIS A 299 7.76 -13.77 -16.13
C HIS A 299 9.00 -13.24 -15.41
N ALA A 300 9.77 -12.38 -16.07
CA ALA A 300 10.77 -11.52 -15.44
C ALA A 300 10.10 -10.54 -14.45
N PRO A 301 10.83 -9.97 -13.47
CA PRO A 301 10.25 -9.02 -12.51
C PRO A 301 9.55 -7.81 -13.17
N ALA A 302 10.08 -7.31 -14.28
CA ALA A 302 9.47 -6.22 -15.06
C ALA A 302 8.14 -6.66 -15.70
N GLU A 303 8.05 -7.89 -16.20
CA GLU A 303 6.83 -8.45 -16.80
C GLU A 303 5.76 -8.73 -15.74
N VAL A 304 6.15 -9.15 -14.53
CA VAL A 304 5.22 -9.25 -13.39
C VAL A 304 4.61 -7.88 -13.07
N LEU A 305 5.41 -6.81 -13.07
CA LEU A 305 4.91 -5.45 -12.88
C LEU A 305 4.03 -5.00 -14.05
N ALA A 306 4.41 -5.26 -15.29
CA ALA A 306 3.62 -4.92 -16.47
C ALA A 306 2.25 -5.60 -16.43
N ALA A 307 2.23 -6.92 -16.19
CA ALA A 307 1.02 -7.71 -16.03
C ALA A 307 0.16 -7.22 -14.86
N TYR A 308 0.74 -6.72 -13.76
CA TYR A 308 -0.06 -6.09 -12.70
C TYR A 308 -0.66 -4.76 -13.13
N LYS A 309 0.11 -3.91 -13.83
CA LYS A 309 -0.34 -2.58 -14.29
C LYS A 309 -1.37 -2.63 -15.42
N GLU A 310 -1.40 -3.68 -16.23
CA GLU A 310 -2.44 -3.85 -17.26
C GLU A 310 -3.87 -3.90 -16.68
N GLN A 311 -4.03 -4.08 -15.35
CA GLN A 311 -5.32 -4.00 -14.66
C GLN A 311 -6.06 -2.66 -14.87
N HIS A 312 -5.38 -1.57 -15.24
CA HIS A 312 -6.00 -0.26 -15.52
C HIS A 312 -7.16 -0.32 -16.53
N GLY A 313 -7.15 -1.28 -17.45
CA GLY A 313 -8.23 -1.39 -18.42
C GLY A 313 -9.57 -1.88 -17.84
N ILE A 314 -9.56 -2.55 -16.68
CA ILE A 314 -10.79 -2.87 -15.95
C ILE A 314 -11.44 -1.59 -15.40
N GLU A 315 -10.65 -0.62 -14.92
CA GLU A 315 -11.18 0.66 -14.42
C GLU A 315 -11.98 1.39 -15.50
N ARG A 316 -11.55 1.30 -16.77
CA ARG A 316 -12.31 1.83 -17.91
C ARG A 316 -13.65 1.11 -18.10
N ASN A 317 -13.67 -0.22 -18.00
CA ASN A 317 -14.91 -0.99 -18.07
C ASN A 317 -15.85 -0.62 -16.92
N PHE A 318 -15.34 -0.43 -15.70
CA PHE A 318 -16.16 0.06 -14.59
C PHE A 318 -16.65 1.49 -14.79
N GLY A 319 -15.83 2.37 -15.37
CA GLY A 319 -16.26 3.71 -15.75
C GLY A 319 -17.48 3.70 -16.67
N PHE A 320 -17.50 2.79 -17.65
CA PHE A 320 -18.68 2.56 -18.49
C PHE A 320 -19.88 2.04 -17.70
N LEU A 321 -19.70 1.03 -16.84
CA LEU A 321 -20.81 0.49 -16.03
C LEU A 321 -21.40 1.49 -15.03
N LYS A 322 -20.58 2.45 -14.60
CA LYS A 322 -20.98 3.52 -13.70
C LYS A 322 -21.43 4.79 -14.41
N ASP A 323 -21.52 4.80 -15.74
CA ASP A 323 -21.91 5.99 -16.47
C ASP A 323 -23.25 6.51 -15.92
N PRO A 324 -23.38 7.82 -15.61
CA PRO A 324 -24.60 8.36 -15.06
C PRO A 324 -25.84 8.05 -15.89
N LEU A 325 -25.76 7.89 -17.21
CA LEU A 325 -26.90 7.48 -18.03
C LEU A 325 -27.33 6.04 -17.71
N ILE A 326 -26.39 5.17 -17.38
CA ILE A 326 -26.64 3.77 -17.02
C ILE A 326 -27.08 3.65 -15.55
N VAL A 327 -26.46 4.41 -14.63
CA VAL A 327 -26.75 4.37 -13.18
C VAL A 327 -28.01 5.14 -12.82
N ASN A 328 -28.29 6.29 -13.47
CA ASN A 328 -29.50 7.06 -13.21
C ASN A 328 -30.77 6.36 -13.74
N ASP A 329 -30.64 5.47 -14.74
CA ASP A 329 -31.74 4.64 -15.24
C ASP A 329 -32.02 3.41 -14.35
N ILE A 330 -31.22 3.18 -13.29
CA ILE A 330 -31.52 2.17 -12.26
C ILE A 330 -32.59 2.71 -11.29
N PHE A 331 -33.80 2.92 -11.80
CA PHE A 331 -35.02 2.95 -10.98
C PHE A 331 -35.48 1.53 -10.58
N LEU A 332 -34.64 0.52 -10.84
CA LEU A 332 -34.90 -0.89 -10.59
C LEU A 332 -34.87 -1.16 -9.08
N LYS A 333 -36.04 -1.24 -8.44
CA LYS A 333 -36.17 -1.53 -6.99
C LYS A 333 -36.13 -3.02 -6.64
N ARG A 334 -35.91 -3.88 -7.64
CA ARG A 334 -35.99 -5.34 -7.53
C ARG A 334 -34.62 -5.98 -7.81
N PRO A 335 -34.13 -6.88 -6.94
CA PRO A 335 -32.85 -7.58 -7.11
C PRO A 335 -32.67 -8.24 -8.50
N ASP A 336 -33.67 -9.00 -8.93
CA ASP A 336 -33.68 -9.73 -10.20
C ASP A 336 -33.50 -8.81 -11.41
N ARG A 337 -34.07 -7.61 -11.37
CA ARG A 337 -33.93 -6.64 -12.45
C ARG A 337 -32.53 -6.01 -12.47
N ILE A 338 -31.95 -5.77 -11.30
CA ILE A 338 -30.59 -5.23 -11.18
C ILE A 338 -29.59 -6.23 -11.76
N GLU A 339 -29.74 -7.52 -11.45
CA GLU A 339 -28.88 -8.58 -11.98
C GLU A 339 -29.01 -8.73 -13.50
N VAL A 340 -30.25 -8.72 -14.03
CA VAL A 340 -30.48 -8.78 -15.49
C VAL A 340 -29.87 -7.57 -16.20
N LEU A 341 -30.04 -6.37 -15.66
CA LEU A 341 -29.41 -5.17 -16.22
C LEU A 341 -27.88 -5.29 -16.17
N GLY A 342 -27.32 -5.73 -15.05
CA GLY A 342 -25.89 -5.99 -14.91
C GLY A 342 -25.37 -6.96 -15.97
N PHE A 343 -26.11 -8.05 -16.22
CA PHE A 343 -25.79 -8.99 -17.29
C PHE A 343 -25.81 -8.35 -18.69
N ILE A 344 -26.87 -7.59 -19.02
CA ILE A 344 -26.98 -6.89 -20.31
C ILE A 344 -25.79 -5.96 -20.52
N LEU A 345 -25.43 -5.17 -19.50
CA LEU A 345 -24.30 -4.24 -19.57
C LEU A 345 -22.95 -4.94 -19.74
N LEU A 346 -22.76 -6.10 -19.09
CA LEU A 346 -21.57 -6.93 -19.27
C LEU A 346 -21.47 -7.48 -20.70
N VAL A 347 -22.59 -7.91 -21.28
CA VAL A 347 -22.63 -8.34 -22.69
C VAL A 347 -22.36 -7.16 -23.63
N SER A 348 -22.91 -5.98 -23.36
CA SER A 348 -22.59 -4.76 -24.12
C SER A 348 -21.09 -4.43 -24.07
N LEU A 349 -20.47 -4.53 -22.89
CA LEU A 349 -19.03 -4.36 -22.71
C LEU A 349 -18.21 -5.41 -23.47
N LEU A 350 -18.64 -6.67 -23.46
CA LEU A 350 -18.02 -7.74 -24.22
C LEU A 350 -17.99 -7.38 -25.72
N VAL A 351 -19.16 -7.04 -26.28
CA VAL A 351 -19.29 -6.67 -27.70
C VAL A 351 -18.46 -5.43 -28.02
N TRP A 352 -18.48 -4.43 -27.15
CA TRP A 352 -17.68 -3.21 -27.31
C TRP A 352 -16.18 -3.51 -27.36
N ASN A 353 -15.65 -4.26 -26.40
CA ASN A 353 -14.23 -4.60 -26.37
C ASN A 353 -13.82 -5.51 -27.53
N LEU A 354 -14.71 -6.39 -28.00
CA LEU A 354 -14.47 -7.19 -29.21
C LEU A 354 -14.48 -6.35 -30.50
N SER A 355 -15.29 -5.29 -30.57
CA SER A 355 -15.33 -4.40 -31.74
C SER A 355 -14.10 -3.49 -31.88
N LEU A 356 -13.35 -3.32 -30.79
CA LEU A 356 -12.10 -2.58 -30.75
C LEU A 356 -10.87 -3.48 -31.02
N CYS A 357 -11.08 -4.78 -31.18
CA CYS A 357 -10.05 -5.78 -31.47
C CYS A 357 -9.76 -5.91 -32.95
#